data_AF-A0A5S9NTT0-F1
#
_entry.id   AF-A0A5S9NTT0-F1
#
_cell.length_a   1.000
_cell.length_b   1.000
_cell.length_c   1.000
_cell.angle_alpha   90.00
_cell.angle_beta   90.00
_cell.angle_gamma   90.00
#
_symmetry.space_group_name_H-M   'P 1'
#
loop_
_entity.id
_entity.type
_entity.pdbx_description
1 polymer ?
#
loop_
_entity_poly.entity_id
_entity_poly.type
_entity_poly.pdbx_seq_one_letter_code
_entity_poly.pdbx_strand_id
1 'polypeptide(L)' 'MEDSAIIDRTSLICAHCPRCGRRSALGHADAGMLTAQTPGEPAPRLRCDMCGGRRVKLFNARGPMEMLAFLSGRL' A
#
# COMPACT_ATOMS: atom_id res chain seq x y z
N MET A 1 -12.67 1.49 -27.97
CA MET A 1 -13.19 1.91 -26.66
C MET A 1 -12.10 1.55 -25.67
N GLU A 2 -11.05 2.35 -25.65
CA GLU A 2 -9.84 2.11 -24.85
C GLU A 2 -10.07 2.70 -23.48
N ASP A 3 -10.40 1.81 -22.52
CA ASP A 3 -10.43 2.09 -21.10
C ASP A 3 -9.00 2.46 -20.67
N SER A 4 -8.62 3.72 -20.87
CA SER A 4 -7.43 4.29 -20.25
C SER A 4 -7.74 4.39 -18.77
N ALA A 5 -7.49 3.29 -18.05
CA ALA A 5 -7.20 3.35 -16.63
C ALA A 5 -6.15 4.45 -16.48
N ILE A 6 -6.59 5.62 -16.01
CA ILE A 6 -5.70 6.71 -15.65
C ILE A 6 -4.82 6.10 -14.56
N ILE A 7 -3.62 5.64 -14.95
CA ILE A 7 -2.62 5.22 -13.99
C ILE A 7 -2.35 6.49 -13.20
N ASP A 8 -2.91 6.57 -12.01
CA ASP A 8 -2.59 7.61 -11.06
C ASP A 8 -1.15 7.39 -10.62
N ARG A 9 -0.23 7.87 -11.47
CA ARG A 9 1.21 7.81 -11.28
C ARG A 9 1.67 8.64 -10.09
N THR A 10 0.77 9.39 -9.45
CA THR A 10 1.07 10.16 -8.25
C THR A 10 0.72 9.41 -6.98
N SER A 11 -0.24 8.49 -7.04
CA SER A 11 -0.61 7.69 -5.88
C SER A 11 0.45 6.64 -5.52
N LEU A 12 0.74 6.54 -4.23
CA LEU A 12 1.79 5.72 -3.63
C LEU A 12 1.18 4.83 -2.54
N ILE A 13 1.44 3.53 -2.61
CA ILE A 13 1.04 2.60 -1.57
C ILE A 13 2.09 2.61 -0.46
N CYS A 14 1.63 2.88 0.75
CA CYS A 14 2.40 2.79 1.98
C CYS A 14 1.87 1.66 2.86
N ALA A 15 2.70 1.18 3.78
CA ALA A 15 2.39 0.11 4.71
C ALA A 15 2.76 0.51 6.13
N HIS A 16 1.89 0.19 7.10
CA HIS A 16 2.15 0.34 8.53
C HIS A 16 1.98 -0.99 9.24
N CYS A 17 2.99 -1.40 10.01
CA CYS A 17 2.89 -2.53 10.92
C CYS A 17 2.48 -2.06 12.32
N PRO A 18 1.24 -2.32 12.79
CA PRO A 18 0.81 -1.90 14.12
C PRO A 18 1.50 -2.68 15.27
N ARG A 19 2.23 -3.76 14.96
CA ARG A 19 2.95 -4.54 15.98
C ARG A 19 4.26 -3.86 16.40
N CYS A 20 5.02 -3.32 15.44
CA CYS A 20 6.31 -2.68 15.71
C CYS A 20 6.36 -1.19 15.35
N GLY A 21 5.25 -0.62 14.86
CA GLY A 21 5.14 0.79 14.46
C GLY A 21 5.82 1.14 13.14
N ARG A 22 6.43 0.16 12.45
CA ARG A 22 7.20 0.44 11.23
C ARG A 22 6.30 0.90 10.10
N ARG A 23 6.74 1.96 9.41
CA ARG A 23 6.09 2.53 8.23
C ARG A 23 7.03 2.46 7.04
N SER A 24 6.52 2.04 5.88
CA SER A 24 7.31 1.87 4.66
C SER A 24 6.51 2.30 3.44
N ALA A 25 7.17 2.84 2.42
CA ALA A 25 6.60 2.99 1.08
C ALA A 25 6.82 1.68 0.31
N LEU A 26 5.79 1.20 -0.40
CA LEU A 26 5.84 -0.03 -1.19
C LEU A 26 6.05 0.24 -2.69
N GLY A 27 5.49 1.34 -3.21
CA GLY A 27 5.60 1.70 -4.63
C GLY A 27 4.40 2.52 -5.11
N HIS A 28 4.28 2.70 -6.42
CA HIS A 28 3.12 3.36 -7.03
C HIS A 28 1.87 2.49 -6.88
N ALA A 29 0.72 3.14 -6.71
CA ALA A 29 -0.57 2.49 -6.66
C ALA A 29 -0.97 2.03 -8.06
N ASP A 30 -0.58 0.80 -8.40
CA ASP A 30 -1.14 0.12 -9.57
C ASP A 30 -2.43 -0.59 -9.15
N ALA A 31 -3.50 -0.39 -9.91
CA ALA A 31 -4.84 -0.89 -9.58
C ALA A 31 -4.89 -2.43 -9.43
N GLY A 32 -3.89 -3.14 -9.97
CA GLY A 32 -3.73 -4.59 -9.88
C GLY A 32 -2.95 -5.12 -8.67
N MET A 33 -2.24 -4.28 -7.89
CA MET A 33 -1.38 -4.81 -6.81
C MET A 33 -2.14 -5.26 -5.56
N LEU A 34 -3.37 -4.76 -5.35
CA LEU A 34 -4.16 -5.02 -4.15
C LEU A 34 -5.42 -5.85 -4.42
N THR A 35 -5.69 -6.18 -5.68
CA THR A 35 -6.81 -7.02 -6.07
C THR A 35 -6.42 -8.49 -6.00
N ALA A 36 -7.38 -9.34 -5.61
CA ALA A 36 -7.20 -10.78 -5.67
C ALA A 36 -6.90 -11.17 -7.13
N GLN A 37 -5.81 -11.90 -7.36
CA GLN A 37 -5.40 -12.30 -8.71
C GLN A 37 -6.41 -13.25 -9.37
N THR A 38 -7.23 -13.93 -8.56
CA THR A 38 -8.35 -14.76 -9.02
C THR A 38 -9.59 -14.57 -8.13
N PRO A 39 -10.81 -14.69 -8.70
CA PRO A 39 -12.04 -14.74 -7.91
C PRO A 39 -12.03 -15.97 -6.98
N GLY A 40 -12.08 -15.73 -5.67
CA GLY A 40 -12.09 -16.78 -4.65
C GLY A 40 -10.78 -16.99 -3.91
N GLU A 41 -9.67 -16.41 -4.38
CA GLU A 41 -8.43 -16.38 -3.60
C GLU A 41 -8.45 -15.23 -2.59
N PRO A 42 -8.02 -15.48 -1.34
CA PRO A 42 -7.85 -14.40 -0.38
C PRO A 42 -6.78 -13.44 -0.91
N ALA A 43 -7.08 -12.14 -0.88
CA ALA A 43 -6.12 -11.12 -1.26
C ALA A 43 -4.78 -11.34 -0.52
N PRO A 44 -3.63 -11.19 -1.21
CA PRO A 44 -2.34 -11.46 -0.63
C PRO A 44 -2.14 -10.63 0.64
N ARG A 45 -1.94 -11.30 1.78
CA ARG A 45 -1.75 -10.64 3.07
C ARG A 45 -0.29 -10.24 3.25
N LEU A 46 -0.03 -8.93 3.28
CA LEU A 46 1.30 -8.41 3.54
C LEU A 46 1.80 -8.82 4.95
N ARG A 47 3.09 -9.14 5.04
CA ARG A 47 3.78 -9.41 6.30
C ARG A 47 4.84 -8.34 6.53
N CYS A 48 5.04 -7.95 7.78
CA CYS A 48 6.18 -7.13 8.16
C CYS A 48 7.44 -8.01 8.14
N ASP A 49 8.40 -7.63 7.30
CA ASP A 49 9.74 -8.20 7.19
C ASP A 49 10.51 -8.20 8.51
N MET A 50 10.32 -7.16 9.34
CA MET A 50 11.06 -7.00 10.58
C MET A 50 10.49 -7.80 11.77
N CYS A 51 9.17 -7.86 11.95
CA CYS A 51 8.56 -8.52 13.13
C CYS A 51 7.65 -9.70 12.80
N GLY A 52 7.54 -10.08 11.52
CA GLY A 52 6.68 -11.17 11.04
C GLY A 52 5.17 -10.91 11.19
N GLY A 53 4.75 -9.71 11.62
CA GLY A 53 3.36 -9.37 11.84
C GLY A 53 2.53 -9.44 10.56
N ARG A 54 1.37 -10.10 10.60
CA ARG A 54 0.47 -10.31 9.44
C ARG A 54 -0.68 -9.31 9.34
N ARG A 55 -0.74 -8.34 10.25
CA ARG A 55 -1.78 -7.29 10.32
C ARG A 55 -1.26 -5.96 9.78
N VAL A 56 -0.50 -6.01 8.70
CA VAL A 56 0.01 -4.80 8.04
C VAL A 56 -1.16 -4.05 7.43
N LYS A 57 -1.26 -2.75 7.72
CA LYS A 57 -2.27 -1.87 7.16
C LYS A 57 -1.69 -1.15 5.96
N LEU A 58 -2.47 -1.04 4.89
CA LEU A 58 -2.09 -0.29 3.70
C LEU A 58 -2.70 1.12 3.77
N PHE A 59 -1.97 2.07 3.21
CA PHE A 59 -2.39 3.46 3.09
C PHE A 59 -2.10 3.92 1.67
N ASN A 60 -3.11 4.46 0.98
CA ASN A 60 -2.94 5.02 -0.35
C ASN A 60 -2.70 6.52 -0.23
N ALA A 61 -1.43 6.94 -0.37
CA ALA A 61 -1.03 8.33 -0.37
C ALA A 61 -1.27 8.92 -1.75
N ARG A 62 -1.95 10.06 -1.85
CA ARG A 62 -2.30 10.76 -3.11
C ARG A 62 -1.11 11.48 -3.76
N GLY A 63 0.09 11.35 -3.19
CA GLY A 63 1.29 12.02 -3.65
C GLY A 63 2.46 11.95 -2.67
N PRO A 64 3.64 12.47 -3.07
CA PRO A 64 4.86 12.40 -2.27
C PRO A 64 4.75 13.08 -0.89
N MET A 65 4.02 14.19 -0.80
CA MET A 65 3.84 14.91 0.48
C MET A 65 3.04 14.10 1.50
N GLU A 66 1.98 13.43 1.06
CA GLU A 66 1.17 12.59 1.93
C GLU A 66 1.92 11.31 2.32
N MET A 67 2.73 10.74 1.40
CA MET A 67 3.66 9.66 1.71
C MET A 67 4.66 10.08 2.81
N LEU A 68 5.28 11.26 2.69
CA LEU A 68 6.21 11.76 3.70
C LEU A 68 5.54 12.00 5.06
N ALA A 69 4.32 12.54 5.06
CA ALA A 69 3.53 12.71 6.28
C ALA A 69 3.22 11.36 6.95
N PHE A 70 2.86 10.34 6.16
CA PHE A 70 2.67 8.97 6.64
C PHE A 70 3.95 8.44 7.28
N LEU A 71 5.07 8.44 6.54
CA LEU A 71 6.35 7.87 7.00
C LEU A 71 6.87 8.54 8.27
N SER A 72 6.67 9.85 8.40
CA SER A 72 7.05 10.63 9.58
C SER A 72 6.06 10.51 10.75
N GLY A 73 4.94 9.82 10.56
CA GLY A 73 3.94 9.59 11.60
C GLY A 73 3.06 10.77 11.95
N ARG A 74 2.85 11.65 10.98
CA ARG A 74 1.99 12.83 11.08
C ARG A 74 0.59 12.60 10.50
N LEU A 75 0.29 11.34 10.14
CA LEU A 75 -1.03 10.83 9.74
C LEU A 75 -1.47 9.69 10.67
#